data_AF-A0A3N5VZ36-F1
#
_entry.id   AF-A0A3N5VZ36-F1
#
_cell.length_a   1.000
_cell.length_b   1.000
_cell.length_c   1.000
_cell.angle_alpha   90.00
_cell.angle_beta   90.00
_cell.angle_gamma   90.00
#
_symmetry.space_group_name_H-M   'P 1'
#
loop_
_entity.id
_entity.type
_entity.pdbx_description
1 polymer ?
#
loop_
_entity_poly.entity_id
_entity_poly.type
_entity_poly.pdbx_seq_one_letter_code
_entity_poly.pdbx_strand_id
1 'polypeptide(L)'
;MNTHGTLRNERGSGLVLSLLILTALSLMGMTLALLSGTDRRVAAYDRESIAALHAAEAGVAMAKRNIQDRVVAFDDENGNGFPDFRLVDTLSWGGTYDVFGESNLPLGSGASPYSGDEFLLQAEGRVGDAVRLFEAEIKHDSFLK
;
A
#
# COMPACT_ATOMS: atom_id res chain seq x y z
N MET A 1 -28.91 -63.57 40.38
CA MET A 1 -28.96 -62.10 40.19
C MET A 1 -27.58 -61.65 39.77
N ASN A 2 -27.34 -61.45 38.48
CA ASN A 2 -26.01 -61.18 37.93
C ASN A 2 -25.91 -59.72 37.47
N THR A 3 -25.29 -58.89 38.28
CA THR A 3 -24.88 -57.51 37.97
C THR A 3 -23.42 -57.49 37.50
N HIS A 4 -23.16 -58.08 36.33
CA HIS A 4 -21.82 -58.06 35.72
C HIS A 4 -21.92 -57.67 34.24
N GLY A 5 -21.90 -56.37 33.97
CA GLY A 5 -21.91 -55.86 32.58
C GLY A 5 -21.69 -54.35 32.42
N THR A 6 -21.95 -53.53 33.44
CA THR A 6 -21.98 -52.06 33.29
C THR A 6 -20.61 -51.38 33.40
N LEU A 7 -19.71 -51.86 34.27
CA LEU A 7 -18.43 -51.20 34.57
C LEU A 7 -17.41 -51.21 33.41
N ARG A 8 -17.50 -52.17 32.48
CA ARG A 8 -16.56 -52.29 31.35
C ARG A 8 -16.85 -51.28 30.23
N ASN A 9 -18.09 -50.81 30.12
CA ASN A 9 -18.52 -49.86 29.09
C ASN A 9 -18.23 -48.39 29.48
N GLU A 10 -18.22 -48.08 30.78
CA GLU A 10 -17.93 -46.73 31.31
C GLU A 10 -16.46 -46.30 31.13
N ARG A 11 -15.51 -47.26 31.16
CA ARG A 11 -14.09 -46.97 30.92
C ARG A 11 -13.79 -46.63 29.47
N GLY A 12 -14.54 -47.22 28.52
CA GLY A 12 -14.40 -46.94 27.09
C GLY A 12 -15.00 -45.59 26.71
N SER A 13 -16.16 -45.24 27.27
CA SER A 13 -16.81 -43.95 27.00
C SER A 13 -16.01 -42.76 27.55
N GLY A 14 -15.36 -42.89 28.71
CA GLY A 14 -14.47 -41.86 29.25
C GLY A 14 -13.27 -41.58 28.35
N LEU A 15 -12.68 -42.63 27.74
CA LEU A 15 -11.57 -42.47 26.81
C LEU A 15 -12.01 -41.78 25.52
N VAL A 16 -13.16 -42.15 24.97
CA VAL A 16 -13.76 -41.49 23.78
C VAL A 16 -14.07 -40.02 24.07
N LEU A 17 -14.63 -39.70 25.25
CA LEU A 17 -14.92 -38.33 25.65
C LEU A 17 -13.63 -37.49 25.75
N SER A 18 -12.58 -38.04 26.37
CA SER A 18 -11.29 -37.36 26.47
C SER A 18 -10.67 -37.12 25.10
N LEU A 19 -10.78 -38.07 24.17
CA LEU A 19 -10.29 -37.93 22.80
C LEU A 19 -11.07 -36.85 22.05
N LEU A 20 -12.40 -36.82 22.20
CA LEU A 20 -13.25 -35.78 21.62
C LEU A 20 -12.87 -34.39 22.14
N ILE A 21 -12.67 -34.25 23.45
CA ILE A 21 -12.26 -32.98 24.07
C ILE A 21 -10.86 -32.58 23.58
N LEU A 22 -9.90 -33.49 23.55
CA LEU A 22 -8.55 -33.23 23.03
C LEU A 22 -8.58 -32.81 21.56
N THR A 23 -9.42 -33.46 20.75
CA THR A 23 -9.58 -33.12 19.33
C THR A 23 -10.16 -31.72 19.20
N ALA A 24 -11.22 -31.39 19.94
CA ALA A 24 -11.82 -30.05 19.95
C ALA A 24 -10.81 -28.97 20.39
N LEU A 25 -10.06 -29.23 21.46
CA LEU A 25 -9.00 -28.32 21.94
C LEU A 25 -7.87 -28.15 20.91
N SER A 26 -7.47 -29.21 20.22
CA SER A 26 -6.44 -29.12 19.17
C SER A 26 -6.89 -28.26 17.99
N LEU A 27 -8.15 -28.37 17.56
CA LEU A 27 -8.72 -27.56 16.49
C LEU A 27 -8.80 -26.09 16.91
N MET A 28 -9.20 -25.81 18.14
CA MET A 28 -9.19 -24.45 18.69
C MET A 28 -7.78 -23.87 18.76
N GLY A 29 -6.81 -24.65 19.27
CA GLY A 29 -5.40 -24.23 19.34
C GLY A 29 -4.80 -23.91 17.97
N MET A 30 -5.10 -24.73 16.96
CA MET A 30 -4.65 -24.48 15.59
C MET A 30 -5.28 -23.23 14.99
N THR A 31 -6.58 -23.02 15.23
CA THR A 31 -7.31 -21.83 14.75
C THR A 31 -6.71 -20.54 15.34
N LEU A 32 -6.42 -20.55 16.65
CA LEU A 32 -5.77 -19.41 17.32
C LEU A 32 -4.36 -19.13 16.78
N ALA A 33 -3.59 -20.18 16.50
CA ALA A 33 -2.25 -20.03 15.91
C ALA A 33 -2.31 -19.39 14.51
N LEU A 34 -3.26 -19.82 13.67
CA LEU A 34 -3.48 -19.25 12.34
C LEU A 34 -3.94 -17.78 12.41
N LEU A 35 -4.86 -17.47 13.34
CA LEU A 35 -5.34 -16.11 13.54
C LEU A 35 -4.19 -15.18 13.96
N SER A 36 -3.38 -15.59 14.94
CA SER A 36 -2.21 -14.81 15.37
C SER A 36 -1.19 -14.59 14.25
N GLY A 37 -0.97 -15.60 13.40
CA GLY A 37 -0.12 -15.46 12.21
C GLY A 37 -0.68 -14.45 11.21
N THR A 38 -2.00 -14.43 11.04
CA THR A 38 -2.71 -13.52 10.14
C THR A 38 -2.64 -12.08 10.67
N ASP A 39 -2.93 -11.87 11.95
CA ASP A 39 -2.89 -10.56 12.60
C ASP A 39 -1.51 -9.90 12.48
N ARG A 40 -0.44 -10.68 12.62
CA ARG A 40 0.93 -10.17 12.43
C ARG A 40 1.20 -9.71 11.00
N ARG A 41 0.68 -10.44 10.01
CA ARG A 41 0.84 -10.07 8.59
C ARG A 41 0.04 -8.82 8.27
N VAL A 42 -1.21 -8.73 8.74
CA VAL A 42 -2.04 -7.52 8.60
C VAL A 42 -1.35 -6.32 9.24
N ALA A 43 -0.86 -6.45 10.48
CA ALA A 43 -0.17 -5.36 11.15
C ALA A 43 1.16 -4.96 10.47
N ALA A 44 1.86 -5.89 9.82
CA ALA A 44 3.05 -5.56 9.02
C ALA A 44 2.65 -4.80 7.75
N TYR A 45 1.66 -5.31 7.02
CA TYR A 45 1.14 -4.66 5.82
C TYR A 45 0.58 -3.27 6.11
N ASP A 46 -0.11 -3.05 7.23
CA ASP A 46 -0.61 -1.73 7.62
C ASP A 46 0.52 -0.72 7.81
N ARG A 47 1.64 -1.14 8.45
CA ARG A 47 2.82 -0.29 8.61
C ARG A 47 3.49 0.01 7.27
N GLU A 48 3.66 -0.99 6.42
CA GLU A 48 4.22 -0.85 5.07
C GLU A 48 3.33 0.05 4.20
N SER A 49 2.01 -0.09 4.32
CA SER A 49 1.02 0.74 3.64
C SER A 49 1.12 2.21 4.03
N ILE A 50 1.28 2.51 5.32
CA ILE A 50 1.51 3.89 5.76
C ILE A 50 2.83 4.40 5.18
N ALA A 51 3.91 3.63 5.29
CA ALA A 51 5.20 4.02 4.72
C ALA A 51 5.14 4.25 3.20
N ALA A 52 4.40 3.41 2.46
CA ALA A 52 4.16 3.56 1.03
C ALA A 52 3.44 4.88 0.71
N LEU A 53 2.44 5.27 1.51
CA LEU A 53 1.80 6.58 1.35
C LEU A 53 2.80 7.72 1.56
N HIS A 54 3.63 7.64 2.61
CA HIS A 54 4.66 8.65 2.86
C HIS A 54 5.69 8.73 1.72
N ALA A 55 6.00 7.60 1.07
CA ALA A 55 6.85 7.59 -0.12
C ALA A 55 6.18 8.31 -1.30
N ALA A 56 4.89 8.06 -1.55
CA ALA A 56 4.13 8.74 -2.59
C ALA A 56 4.07 10.27 -2.36
N GLU A 57 3.80 10.69 -1.12
CA GLU A 57 3.78 12.11 -0.73
C GLU A 57 5.16 12.76 -0.89
N ALA A 58 6.24 12.05 -0.55
CA ALA A 58 7.60 12.52 -0.79
C ALA A 58 7.87 12.70 -2.29
N GLY A 59 7.38 11.78 -3.12
CA GLY A 59 7.41 11.91 -4.58
C GLY A 59 6.74 13.19 -5.07
N VAL A 60 5.50 13.46 -4.63
CA VAL A 60 4.80 14.71 -4.98
C VAL A 60 5.57 15.95 -4.53
N ALA A 61 6.14 15.94 -3.32
CA ALA A 61 6.94 17.06 -2.82
C ALA A 61 8.19 17.29 -3.68
N MET A 62 8.86 16.22 -4.12
CA MET A 62 10.01 16.28 -5.03
C MET A 62 9.61 16.76 -6.41
N ALA A 63 8.48 16.28 -6.95
CA ALA A 63 7.94 16.73 -8.23
C ALA A 63 7.62 18.22 -8.22
N LYS A 64 6.91 18.69 -7.18
CA LYS A 64 6.63 20.11 -6.97
C LYS A 64 7.92 20.94 -6.96
N ARG A 65 8.94 20.50 -6.23
CA ARG A 65 10.23 21.18 -6.18
C ARG A 65 10.91 21.21 -7.55
N ASN A 66 10.94 20.09 -8.25
CA ASN A 66 11.60 20.00 -9.57
C ASN A 66 10.87 20.85 -10.62
N ILE A 67 9.54 20.98 -10.53
CA ILE A 67 8.75 21.93 -11.33
C ILE A 67 9.17 23.37 -11.01
N GLN A 68 9.27 23.73 -9.72
CA GLN A 68 9.69 25.06 -9.28
C GLN A 68 11.12 25.41 -9.70
N ASP A 69 12.05 24.46 -9.56
CA ASP A 69 13.47 24.60 -9.92
C ASP A 69 13.69 24.52 -11.44
N ARG A 70 12.65 24.19 -12.21
CA ARG A 70 12.66 24.05 -13.67
C ARG A 70 13.67 23.02 -14.20
N VAL A 71 13.73 21.88 -13.54
CA VAL A 71 14.68 20.81 -13.85
C VAL A 71 14.05 19.54 -14.42
N VAL A 72 12.72 19.45 -14.50
CA VAL A 72 12.04 18.33 -15.17
C VAL A 72 12.14 18.47 -16.69
N ALA A 73 12.38 17.36 -17.38
CA ALA A 73 12.20 17.29 -18.82
C ALA A 73 10.75 16.93 -19.09
N PHE A 74 10.09 17.72 -19.94
CA PHE A 74 8.73 17.42 -20.39
C PHE A 74 8.77 16.75 -21.76
N ASP A 75 7.93 15.74 -21.96
CA ASP A 75 7.70 15.04 -23.23
C ASP A 75 6.19 14.74 -23.41
N ASP A 76 5.75 14.27 -24.57
CA ASP A 76 4.37 13.81 -24.80
C ASP A 76 4.34 12.28 -24.78
N GLU A 77 4.52 11.67 -23.59
CA GLU A 77 4.67 10.20 -23.50
C GLU A 77 3.39 9.47 -23.92
N ASN A 78 2.23 10.07 -23.66
CA ASN A 78 0.92 9.47 -23.94
C ASN A 78 0.29 9.91 -25.28
N GLY A 79 0.88 10.90 -25.98
CA GLY A 79 0.43 11.40 -27.27
C GLY A 79 -0.86 12.22 -27.22
N ASN A 80 -1.24 12.74 -26.05
CA ASN A 80 -2.46 13.52 -25.86
C ASN A 80 -2.26 15.02 -26.16
N GLY A 81 -1.03 15.44 -26.50
CA GLY A 81 -0.67 16.82 -26.81
C GLY A 81 -0.41 17.68 -25.58
N PHE A 82 -0.32 17.09 -24.39
CA PHE A 82 0.07 17.75 -23.15
C PHE A 82 1.47 17.30 -22.71
N PRO A 83 2.26 18.19 -22.09
CA PRO A 83 3.58 17.86 -21.59
C PRO A 83 3.49 17.04 -20.31
N ASP A 84 4.05 15.84 -20.37
CA ASP A 84 4.22 14.86 -19.30
C ASP A 84 5.65 14.87 -18.75
N PHE A 85 5.83 14.39 -17.52
CA PHE A 85 7.13 14.04 -16.97
C PHE A 85 7.02 12.87 -15.99
N ARG A 86 8.15 12.19 -15.75
CA ARG A 86 8.25 11.10 -14.78
C ARG A 86 9.44 11.25 -13.85
N LEU A 87 9.21 11.01 -12.56
CA LEU A 87 10.26 11.01 -11.53
C LEU A 87 10.21 9.71 -10.73
N VAL A 88 11.31 8.98 -10.72
CA VAL A 88 11.44 7.73 -9.98
C VAL A 88 12.67 7.81 -9.08
N ASP A 89 12.51 7.47 -7.80
CA ASP A 89 13.64 7.42 -6.87
C ASP A 89 13.40 6.44 -5.72
N THR A 90 14.49 6.11 -5.03
CA THR A 90 14.52 5.29 -3.82
C THR A 90 14.92 6.14 -2.63
N LEU A 91 14.08 6.17 -1.60
CA LEU A 91 14.32 6.86 -0.34
C LEU A 91 15.31 6.07 0.51
N SER A 92 16.08 6.79 1.34
CA SER A 92 17.15 6.22 2.17
C SER A 92 16.70 5.12 3.14
N TRP A 93 15.41 5.10 3.51
CA TRP A 93 14.81 4.12 4.41
C TRP A 93 14.18 2.92 3.66
N GLY A 94 14.28 2.87 2.34
CA GLY A 94 13.93 1.70 1.50
C GLY A 94 12.61 1.80 0.74
N GLY A 95 11.82 2.87 0.93
CA GLY A 95 10.64 3.12 0.11
C GLY A 95 11.00 3.68 -1.26
N THR A 96 10.19 3.41 -2.26
CA THR A 96 10.36 3.98 -3.61
C THR A 96 9.13 4.80 -3.98
N TYR A 97 9.33 5.81 -4.83
CA TYR A 97 8.22 6.53 -5.44
C TYR A 97 8.39 6.58 -6.97
N ASP A 98 7.26 6.64 -7.66
CA ASP A 98 7.14 6.86 -9.09
C ASP A 98 6.05 7.92 -9.31
N VAL A 99 6.44 9.09 -9.79
CA VAL A 99 5.53 10.21 -10.02
C VAL A 99 5.40 10.42 -11.51
N PHE A 100 4.17 10.34 -11.99
CA PHE A 100 3.77 10.84 -13.29
C PHE A 100 3.13 12.22 -13.10
N GLY A 101 3.50 13.19 -13.93
CA GLY A 101 2.92 14.53 -13.88
C GLY A 101 2.65 15.08 -15.26
N GLU A 102 1.54 15.80 -15.40
CA GLU A 102 1.07 16.39 -16.65
C GLU A 102 0.78 17.89 -16.43
N SER A 103 1.17 18.73 -17.40
CA SER A 103 0.82 20.14 -17.41
C SER A 103 -0.49 20.38 -18.16
N ASN A 104 -1.31 21.32 -17.70
CA ASN A 104 -2.54 21.72 -18.41
C ASN A 104 -2.32 22.59 -19.66
N LEU A 105 -1.07 22.97 -19.97
CA LEU A 105 -0.75 23.75 -21.17
C LEU A 105 -0.42 22.84 -22.36
N PRO A 106 -1.17 22.92 -23.47
CA PRO A 106 -0.88 22.10 -24.65
C PRO A 106 0.51 22.40 -25.24
N LEU A 107 1.13 21.36 -25.77
CA LEU A 107 2.33 21.45 -26.60
C LEU A 107 2.03 22.28 -27.85
N GLY A 108 2.98 23.12 -28.25
CA GLY A 108 2.82 24.01 -29.41
C GLY A 108 2.05 25.30 -29.14
N SER A 109 1.64 25.57 -27.90
CA SER A 109 1.08 26.87 -27.48
C SER A 109 2.06 28.04 -27.58
N GLY A 110 3.36 27.77 -27.80
CA GLY A 110 4.43 28.77 -27.79
C GLY A 110 4.83 29.22 -26.37
N ALA A 111 4.16 28.69 -25.35
CA ALA A 111 4.47 28.90 -23.94
C ALA A 111 5.29 27.73 -23.38
N SER A 112 6.02 27.98 -22.31
CA SER A 112 6.75 26.93 -21.60
C SER A 112 5.76 26.06 -20.81
N PRO A 113 5.91 24.72 -20.74
CA PRO A 113 5.11 23.89 -19.85
C PRO A 113 5.14 24.37 -18.39
N TYR A 114 6.26 24.97 -17.97
CA TYR A 114 6.43 25.58 -16.64
C TYR A 114 5.55 26.80 -16.38
N SER A 115 5.02 27.44 -17.42
CA SER A 115 4.05 28.54 -17.27
C SER A 115 2.62 28.04 -17.14
N GLY A 116 2.41 26.72 -17.03
CA GLY A 116 1.09 26.16 -16.80
C GLY A 116 0.55 26.55 -15.44
N ASP A 117 -0.73 26.93 -15.44
CA ASP A 117 -1.43 27.30 -14.23
C ASP A 117 -1.83 26.07 -13.40
N GLU A 118 -1.73 24.87 -13.97
CA GLU A 118 -2.10 23.63 -13.29
C GLU A 118 -1.19 22.46 -13.71
N PHE A 119 -0.81 21.66 -12.72
CA PHE A 119 -0.17 20.36 -12.92
C PHE A 119 -0.97 19.28 -12.20
N LEU A 120 -1.30 18.21 -12.91
CA LEU A 120 -1.84 17.00 -12.31
C LEU A 120 -0.69 16.04 -12.02
N LEU A 121 -0.56 15.62 -10.78
CA LEU A 121 0.47 14.68 -10.32
C LEU A 121 -0.19 13.41 -9.80
N GLN A 122 0.31 12.27 -10.25
CA GLN A 122 -0.04 10.96 -9.74
C GLN A 122 1.23 10.28 -9.24
N ALA A 123 1.33 10.07 -7.94
CA ALA A 123 2.47 9.46 -7.29
C ALA A 123 2.11 8.09 -6.74
N GLU A 124 2.90 7.09 -7.10
CA GLU A 124 2.83 5.75 -6.54
C GLU A 124 4.01 5.52 -5.61
N GLY A 125 3.73 5.22 -4.35
CA GLY A 125 4.73 4.85 -3.36
C GLY A 125 4.69 3.35 -3.07
N ARG A 126 5.87 2.73 -2.92
CA ARG A 126 6.01 1.29 -2.65
C ARG A 126 6.96 1.02 -1.49
N VAL A 127 6.55 0.11 -0.60
CA VAL A 127 7.36 -0.40 0.52
C VAL A 127 6.98 -1.84 0.76
N GLY A 128 7.93 -2.78 0.63
CA GLY A 128 7.62 -4.21 0.72
C GLY A 128 6.57 -4.61 -0.33
N ASP A 129 5.49 -5.23 0.11
CA ASP A 129 4.37 -5.61 -0.75
C ASP A 129 3.28 -4.53 -0.84
N ALA A 130 3.39 -3.45 -0.05
CA ALA A 130 2.39 -2.39 -0.03
C ALA A 130 2.65 -1.35 -1.12
N VAL A 131 1.56 -0.97 -1.80
CA VAL A 131 1.55 0.08 -2.83
C VAL A 131 0.45 1.08 -2.49
N ARG A 132 0.76 2.38 -2.55
CA ARG A 132 -0.20 3.46 -2.36
C ARG A 132 -0.10 4.47 -3.48
N LEU A 133 -1.28 4.84 -4.00
CA LEU A 133 -1.44 5.90 -4.98
C LEU A 133 -1.85 7.18 -4.26
N PHE A 134 -1.26 8.30 -4.66
CA PHE A 134 -1.58 9.63 -4.17
C PHE A 134 -1.67 10.57 -5.36
N GLU A 135 -2.81 11.24 -5.50
CA GLU A 135 -3.06 12.20 -6.57
C GLU A 135 -3.06 13.61 -5.98
N ALA A 136 -2.37 14.51 -6.65
CA ALA A 136 -2.27 15.90 -6.26
C ALA A 136 -2.43 16.81 -7.47
N GLU A 137 -3.18 17.89 -7.29
CA GLU A 137 -3.35 18.93 -8.28
C GLU A 137 -2.66 20.19 -7.75
N ILE A 138 -1.70 20.71 -8.52
CA ILE A 138 -0.98 21.93 -8.18
C ILE A 138 -1.55 23.05 -9.04
N LYS A 139 -2.36 23.93 -8.45
CA LYS A 139 -2.79 25.18 -9.10
C LYS A 139 -1.84 26.34 -8.76
N HIS A 140 -1.39 27.07 -9.77
CA HIS A 140 -0.39 28.13 -9.71
C HIS A 140 -0.99 29.50 -9.33
N ASP A 141 -1.87 29.59 -8.32
CA ASP A 141 -2.53 30.88 -7.96
C ASP A 141 -1.77 31.71 -6.90
N SER A 142 -0.61 31.26 -6.39
CA SER A 142 -0.05 31.89 -5.15
C SER A 142 1.44 31.69 -4.82
N PHE A 143 2.35 31.67 -5.81
CA PHE A 143 3.81 31.76 -5.52
C PHE A 143 4.41 33.17 -5.68
N LEU A 144 3.59 34.18 -6.02
CA LEU A 144 3.98 35.59 -6.02
C LEU A 144 3.49 36.29 -4.75
N LYS A 145 4.26 36.16 -3.66
CA LYS A 145 4.35 37.17 -2.60
C LYS A 145 5.80 37.36 -2.22
#